data_AF-A0A7S2QGH7-F1
#
_entry.id   AF-A0A7S2QGH7-F1
#
_cell.length_a   1.000
_cell.length_b   1.000
_cell.length_c   1.000
_cell.angle_alpha   90.00
_cell.angle_beta   90.00
_cell.angle_gamma   90.00
#
_symmetry.space_group_name_H-M   'P 1'
#
loop_
_entity.id
_entity.type
_entity.pdbx_description
1 polymer ?
#
loop_
_entity_poly.entity_id
_entity_poly.type
_entity_poly.pdbx_seq_one_letter_code
_entity_poly.pdbx_strand_id
1 'polypeptide(L)'
;MDGSGRAGREELAKIWGDIQALGIGVGPFNDALWHSLDDDGNGYVNFSEFAEFTTKYKVDLPLGLDSLLGTATSSRGGALCCGVKDCQCRNFQMRRQRCKYAGECYQKKEEHRAFFCHPGDPDWETSRDYLDKNMCRCGHKRKLHSSASTGSGVVGYPRYWTSAVSPTTRGDSEFNDLLSIDSMTLLRLQKLVDSTYSDVTTRDRFKHSGSWMVPMNFEVISASRNENSKLWRKYSIKKAELQLEKRLSIENPQEAEKLPPYDIYNDVVTTKAWEASEGDELDHSINEWYLWHGTSGSAARNICSHDFKMRLAGSATGTLYGRGAYLAESITKADEYAKLEDGSLTVLLCRVLGGRVRLCGEREPDPNELTRDCVEGAYDC
;
A
#
# COMPACT_ATOMS: atom_id res chain seq x y z
N MET A 1 -16.17 -15.29 -6.91
CA MET A 1 -15.28 -14.13 -7.18
C MET A 1 -15.82 -13.40 -8.38
N ASP A 2 -16.53 -12.33 -8.10
CA ASP A 2 -17.20 -11.41 -9.02
C ASP A 2 -16.23 -10.42 -9.71
N GLY A 3 -14.92 -10.56 -9.49
CA GLY A 3 -13.90 -9.69 -10.08
C GLY A 3 -13.75 -8.34 -9.37
N SER A 4 -14.49 -8.09 -8.29
CA SER A 4 -14.52 -6.79 -7.58
C SER A 4 -13.28 -6.50 -6.70
N GLY A 5 -12.39 -7.47 -6.51
CA GLY A 5 -11.27 -7.35 -5.57
C GLY A 5 -11.69 -7.33 -4.09
N ARG A 6 -12.96 -7.65 -3.79
CA ARG A 6 -13.55 -7.71 -2.45
C ARG A 6 -14.06 -9.11 -2.14
N ALA A 7 -14.00 -9.52 -0.87
CA ALA A 7 -14.49 -10.81 -0.41
C ALA A 7 -15.57 -10.61 0.67
N GLY A 8 -16.78 -11.10 0.40
CA GLY A 8 -17.85 -11.08 1.39
C GLY A 8 -17.67 -12.13 2.49
N ARG A 9 -18.38 -11.96 3.61
CA ARG A 9 -18.28 -12.86 4.78
C ARG A 9 -18.49 -14.34 4.44
N GLU A 10 -19.49 -14.65 3.63
CA GLU A 10 -19.80 -16.02 3.22
C GLU A 10 -18.75 -16.60 2.28
N GLU A 11 -18.10 -15.77 1.46
CA GLU A 11 -17.03 -16.21 0.57
C GLU A 11 -15.76 -16.52 1.38
N LEU A 12 -15.42 -15.66 2.34
CA LEU A 12 -14.26 -15.86 3.21
C LEU A 12 -14.46 -17.06 4.14
N ALA A 13 -15.69 -17.29 4.63
CA ALA A 13 -16.04 -18.46 5.44
C ALA A 13 -15.73 -19.79 4.72
N LYS A 14 -15.94 -19.85 3.40
CA LYS A 14 -15.72 -21.08 2.60
C LYS A 14 -14.27 -21.51 2.55
N ILE A 15 -13.34 -20.55 2.60
CA ILE A 15 -11.89 -20.80 2.55
C ILE A 15 -11.21 -20.71 3.91
N TRP A 16 -11.98 -20.45 4.99
CA TRP A 16 -11.43 -20.20 6.31
C TRP A 16 -10.65 -21.39 6.88
N GLY A 17 -11.10 -22.61 6.59
CA GLY A 17 -10.40 -23.83 7.02
C GLY A 17 -8.98 -23.91 6.45
N ASP A 18 -8.77 -23.43 5.23
CA ASP A 18 -7.44 -23.38 4.61
C ASP A 18 -6.58 -22.26 5.22
N ILE A 19 -7.18 -21.09 5.49
CA ILE A 19 -6.50 -19.98 6.17
C ILE A 19 -6.05 -20.38 7.59
N GLN A 20 -6.89 -21.12 8.33
CA GLN A 20 -6.53 -21.66 9.64
C GLN A 20 -5.39 -22.67 9.58
N ALA A 21 -5.33 -23.48 8.52
CA ALA A 21 -4.26 -24.45 8.33
C ALA A 21 -2.92 -23.78 7.95
N LEU A 22 -2.98 -22.61 7.29
CA LEU A 22 -1.82 -21.86 6.83
C LEU A 22 -1.30 -20.84 7.84
N GLY A 23 -2.11 -20.42 8.81
CA GLY A 23 -1.75 -19.42 9.82
C GLY A 23 -1.44 -19.97 11.21
N ILE A 24 -0.64 -19.24 11.98
CA ILE A 24 -0.29 -19.55 13.36
C ILE A 24 -1.22 -18.76 14.30
N GLY A 25 -2.01 -19.46 15.11
CA GLY A 25 -2.89 -18.83 16.10
C GLY A 25 -4.19 -18.25 15.54
N VAL A 26 -4.59 -18.64 14.32
CA VAL A 26 -5.87 -18.23 13.72
C VAL A 26 -7.04 -18.92 14.44
N GLY A 27 -7.88 -18.12 15.11
CA GLY A 27 -9.09 -18.60 15.76
C GLY A 27 -10.18 -19.07 14.79
N PRO A 28 -11.25 -19.72 15.29
CA PRO A 28 -12.40 -20.08 14.47
C PRO A 28 -13.08 -18.85 13.89
N PHE A 29 -13.60 -18.95 12.66
CA PHE A 29 -14.33 -17.85 12.02
C PHE A 29 -15.59 -17.53 12.82
N ASN A 30 -15.60 -16.36 13.45
CA ASN A 30 -16.71 -15.86 14.25
C ASN A 30 -16.92 -14.36 14.01
N ASP A 31 -17.97 -13.78 14.59
CA ASP A 31 -18.31 -12.36 14.42
C ASP A 31 -17.17 -11.43 14.84
N ALA A 32 -16.51 -11.72 15.96
CA ALA A 32 -15.42 -10.90 16.46
C ALA A 32 -14.22 -10.88 15.50
N LEU A 33 -13.91 -12.02 14.89
CA LEU A 33 -12.83 -12.15 13.93
C LEU A 33 -13.18 -11.48 12.60
N TRP A 34 -14.44 -11.63 12.14
CA TRP A 34 -14.93 -10.93 10.97
C TRP A 34 -14.85 -9.41 11.13
N HIS A 35 -15.30 -8.87 12.26
CA HIS A 35 -15.19 -7.43 12.53
C HIS A 35 -13.75 -6.94 12.68
N SER A 36 -12.80 -7.84 12.98
CA SER A 36 -11.37 -7.49 12.96
C SER A 36 -10.74 -7.52 11.57
N LEU A 37 -11.38 -8.19 10.61
CA LEU A 37 -10.98 -8.27 9.20
C LEU A 37 -11.60 -7.12 8.39
N ASP A 38 -12.92 -6.93 8.54
CA ASP A 38 -13.73 -5.85 7.96
C ASP A 38 -13.59 -4.61 8.87
N ASP A 39 -12.37 -4.10 8.98
CA ASP A 39 -11.97 -3.02 9.91
C ASP A 39 -12.71 -1.71 9.58
N ASP A 40 -12.98 -1.46 8.30
CA ASP A 40 -13.77 -0.31 7.86
C ASP A 40 -15.30 -0.53 7.99
N GLY A 41 -15.73 -1.77 8.27
CA GLY A 41 -17.11 -2.18 8.47
C GLY A 41 -18.00 -1.99 7.24
N ASN A 42 -17.44 -2.07 6.03
CA ASN A 42 -18.18 -1.95 4.79
C ASN A 42 -18.91 -3.25 4.40
N GLY A 43 -18.68 -4.34 5.14
CA GLY A 43 -19.29 -5.66 4.91
C GLY A 43 -18.50 -6.56 3.96
N TYR A 44 -17.33 -6.12 3.52
CA TYR A 44 -16.43 -6.81 2.62
C TYR A 44 -14.98 -6.61 3.05
N VAL A 45 -14.16 -7.64 2.84
CA VAL A 45 -12.72 -7.56 3.06
C VAL A 45 -12.04 -7.31 1.72
N ASN A 46 -11.32 -6.20 1.60
CA ASN A 46 -10.48 -5.91 0.44
C ASN A 46 -9.09 -6.58 0.58
N PHE A 47 -8.28 -6.51 -0.47
CA PHE A 47 -6.95 -7.14 -0.47
C PHE A 47 -6.04 -6.64 0.66
N SER A 48 -6.03 -5.33 0.94
CA SER A 48 -5.18 -4.74 1.96
C SER A 48 -5.57 -5.19 3.37
N GLU A 49 -6.87 -5.25 3.66
CA GLU A 49 -7.42 -5.78 4.91
C GLU A 49 -7.08 -7.26 5.10
N PHE A 50 -7.22 -8.05 4.02
CA PHE A 50 -6.85 -9.46 4.04
C PHE A 50 -5.33 -9.67 4.23
N ALA A 51 -4.51 -8.88 3.53
CA ALA A 51 -3.05 -8.95 3.62
C ALA A 51 -2.55 -8.54 5.03
N GLU A 52 -3.21 -7.57 5.67
CA GLU A 52 -2.94 -7.21 7.05
C GLU A 52 -3.27 -8.37 7.99
N PHE A 53 -4.45 -8.97 7.84
CA PHE A 53 -4.85 -10.13 8.63
C PHE A 53 -3.86 -11.29 8.47
N THR A 54 -3.47 -11.60 7.24
CA THR A 54 -2.54 -12.70 6.97
C THR A 54 -1.18 -12.43 7.57
N THR A 55 -0.74 -11.17 7.57
CA THR A 55 0.49 -10.77 8.26
C THR A 55 0.37 -10.94 9.78
N LYS A 56 -0.76 -10.53 10.37
CA LYS A 56 -1.00 -10.65 11.83
C LYS A 56 -0.96 -12.10 12.31
N TYR A 57 -1.60 -12.99 11.57
CA TYR A 57 -1.71 -14.40 11.93
C TYR A 57 -0.70 -15.31 11.24
N LYS A 58 0.34 -14.74 10.62
CA LYS A 58 1.42 -15.48 9.95
C LYS A 58 0.89 -16.51 8.96
N VAL A 59 -0.18 -16.16 8.24
CA VAL A 59 -0.78 -17.01 7.21
C VAL A 59 0.15 -16.99 6.00
N ASP A 60 0.80 -18.12 5.72
CA ASP A 60 1.69 -18.28 4.58
C ASP A 60 0.87 -18.34 3.28
N LEU A 61 0.61 -17.16 2.71
CA LEU A 61 -0.05 -17.02 1.42
C LEU A 61 1.00 -16.70 0.35
N PRO A 62 1.00 -17.43 -0.78
CA PRO A 62 1.87 -17.10 -1.90
C PRO A 62 1.35 -15.87 -2.66
N LEU A 63 1.49 -14.69 -2.03
CA LEU A 63 1.05 -13.40 -2.56
C LEU A 63 2.03 -12.81 -3.58
N GLY A 64 3.27 -13.34 -3.64
CA GLY A 64 4.30 -12.85 -4.56
C GLY A 64 4.88 -11.48 -4.19
N LEU A 65 4.58 -10.95 -3.00
CA LEU A 65 5.04 -9.64 -2.50
C LEU A 65 6.37 -9.72 -1.73
N ASP A 66 6.91 -10.93 -1.51
CA ASP A 66 8.08 -11.19 -0.65
C ASP A 66 9.34 -10.44 -1.06
N SER A 67 9.50 -10.20 -2.37
CA SER A 67 10.66 -9.47 -2.92
C SER A 67 10.59 -7.95 -2.74
N LEU A 68 9.40 -7.41 -2.45
CA LEU A 68 9.16 -5.96 -2.36
C LEU A 68 9.10 -5.46 -0.92
N LEU A 69 8.71 -6.33 0.03
CA LEU A 69 8.60 -5.99 1.44
C LEU A 69 9.95 -5.99 2.19
N GLY A 70 11.10 -5.99 1.49
CA GLY A 70 12.37 -5.54 2.08
C GLY A 70 13.22 -6.57 2.82
N THR A 71 13.39 -7.79 2.31
CA THR A 71 14.50 -8.67 2.75
C THR A 71 15.84 -8.28 2.11
N ALA A 72 16.29 -7.05 2.33
CA ALA A 72 17.62 -6.58 1.92
C ALA A 72 18.71 -6.96 2.95
N THR A 73 18.73 -8.22 3.42
CA THR A 73 19.87 -8.80 4.15
C THR A 73 19.98 -10.31 3.90
N SER A 74 20.27 -10.70 2.66
CA SER A 74 21.36 -11.66 2.39
C SER A 74 21.38 -12.05 0.91
N SER A 75 22.53 -11.80 0.30
CA SER A 75 22.99 -12.39 -0.94
C SER A 75 23.26 -13.90 -0.79
N ARG A 76 22.24 -14.69 -0.43
CA ARG A 76 22.23 -16.15 -0.56
C ARG A 76 20.87 -16.56 -1.12
N GLY A 77 20.87 -17.19 -2.29
CA GLY A 77 19.66 -17.63 -3.00
C GLY A 77 18.74 -18.46 -2.10
N GLY A 78 17.75 -17.80 -1.51
CA GLY A 78 16.70 -18.43 -0.72
C GLY A 78 15.87 -19.31 -1.63
N ALA A 79 15.67 -20.56 -1.22
CA ALA A 79 14.94 -21.53 -2.01
C ALA A 79 13.44 -21.18 -2.02
N LEU A 80 12.86 -20.99 -3.21
CA LEU A 80 11.46 -20.64 -3.41
C LEU A 80 10.58 -21.89 -3.32
N CYS A 81 9.92 -22.09 -2.18
CA CYS A 81 9.08 -23.25 -1.87
C CYS A 81 7.67 -23.11 -2.44
N CYS A 82 7.08 -24.20 -2.92
CA CYS A 82 5.72 -24.21 -3.47
C CYS A 82 4.67 -24.24 -2.35
N GLY A 83 3.77 -23.24 -2.31
CA GLY A 83 2.68 -23.11 -1.34
C GLY A 83 1.43 -23.94 -1.66
N VAL A 84 1.47 -24.84 -2.66
CA VAL A 84 0.36 -25.75 -2.96
C VAL A 84 0.35 -26.89 -1.93
N LYS A 85 -0.80 -27.11 -1.31
CA LYS A 85 -1.05 -28.20 -0.36
C LYS A 85 -0.54 -29.54 -0.92
N ASP A 86 0.23 -30.27 -0.11
CA ASP A 86 0.87 -31.55 -0.43
C ASP A 86 2.01 -31.50 -1.49
N CYS A 87 2.42 -30.33 -1.97
CA CYS A 87 3.55 -30.20 -2.88
C CYS A 87 4.88 -30.10 -2.12
N GLN A 88 5.81 -31.03 -2.39
CA GLN A 88 7.12 -31.07 -1.72
C GLN A 88 8.21 -30.22 -2.41
N CYS A 89 7.84 -29.33 -3.33
CA CYS A 89 8.80 -28.55 -4.10
C CYS A 89 9.43 -27.45 -3.24
N ARG A 90 10.73 -27.57 -2.96
CA ARG A 90 11.48 -26.65 -2.07
C ARG A 90 12.29 -25.57 -2.81
N ASN A 91 12.30 -25.59 -4.14
CA ASN A 91 12.99 -24.58 -4.93
C ASN A 91 12.29 -24.41 -6.28
N PHE A 92 12.04 -23.17 -6.67
CA PHE A 92 11.48 -22.87 -7.98
C PHE A 92 12.48 -23.26 -9.07
N GLN A 93 12.09 -24.20 -9.92
CA GLN A 93 12.84 -24.58 -11.11
C GLN A 93 11.96 -24.32 -12.32
N MET A 94 12.35 -23.34 -13.13
CA MET A 94 11.64 -23.06 -14.38
C MET A 94 11.57 -24.33 -15.22
N ARG A 95 10.37 -24.64 -15.65
CA ARG A 95 10.07 -25.80 -16.47
C ARG A 95 10.63 -25.62 -17.88
N ARG A 96 11.20 -26.69 -18.42
CA ARG A 96 11.81 -26.67 -19.76
C ARG A 96 10.76 -26.84 -20.85
N GLN A 97 11.01 -26.22 -22.00
CA GLN A 97 10.14 -26.37 -23.17
C GLN A 97 10.42 -27.71 -23.87
N ARG A 98 9.43 -28.31 -24.51
CA ARG A 98 9.70 -29.50 -25.32
C ARG A 98 10.63 -29.14 -26.47
N CYS A 99 11.72 -29.89 -26.60
CA CYS A 99 12.57 -29.78 -27.78
C CYS A 99 11.75 -30.10 -29.02
N LYS A 100 11.81 -29.23 -30.03
CA LYS A 100 11.13 -29.41 -31.32
C LYS A 100 11.48 -30.76 -31.98
N TYR A 101 12.70 -31.24 -31.76
CA TYR A 101 13.22 -32.46 -32.36
C TYR A 101 13.07 -33.69 -31.46
N ALA A 102 12.53 -33.54 -30.24
CA ALA A 102 12.24 -34.63 -29.31
C ALA A 102 13.36 -35.70 -29.24
N GLY A 103 13.05 -36.97 -29.52
CA GLY A 103 14.03 -38.07 -29.50
C GLY A 103 15.12 -37.99 -30.57
N GLU A 104 14.95 -37.14 -31.59
CA GLU A 104 15.87 -36.95 -32.71
C GLU A 104 16.77 -35.71 -32.53
N CYS A 105 16.72 -35.04 -31.38
CA CYS A 105 17.57 -33.89 -31.12
C CYS A 105 19.06 -34.27 -31.06
N TYR A 106 19.86 -33.70 -31.97
CA TYR A 106 21.31 -33.89 -31.98
C TYR A 106 22.06 -32.94 -31.04
N GLN A 107 21.39 -31.93 -30.46
CA GLN A 107 22.03 -30.99 -29.54
C GLN A 107 22.16 -31.55 -28.13
N LYS A 108 23.40 -31.89 -27.77
CA LYS A 108 23.75 -32.45 -26.45
C LYS A 108 24.38 -31.43 -25.50
N LYS A 109 24.56 -30.18 -25.94
CA LYS A 109 25.15 -29.10 -25.12
C LYS A 109 24.30 -28.84 -23.87
N GLU A 110 24.98 -28.54 -22.76
CA GLU A 110 24.34 -28.29 -21.47
C GLU A 110 23.36 -27.11 -21.52
N GLU A 111 23.73 -26.04 -22.21
CA GLU A 111 22.87 -24.88 -22.48
C GLU A 111 21.54 -25.30 -23.12
N HIS A 112 21.57 -26.17 -24.14
CA HIS A 112 20.36 -26.65 -24.79
C HIS A 112 19.49 -27.48 -23.83
N ARG A 113 20.11 -28.36 -23.03
CA ARG A 113 19.40 -29.20 -22.06
C ARG A 113 18.86 -28.41 -20.87
N ALA A 114 19.38 -27.22 -20.61
CA ALA A 114 18.88 -26.30 -19.58
C ALA A 114 17.54 -25.67 -19.98
N PHE A 115 17.30 -25.42 -21.27
CA PHE A 115 16.07 -24.79 -21.77
C PHE A 115 15.05 -25.79 -22.34
N PHE A 116 15.51 -26.94 -22.86
CA PHE A 116 14.66 -27.91 -23.54
C PHE A 116 14.64 -29.29 -22.88
N CYS A 117 13.44 -29.82 -22.62
CA CYS A 117 13.24 -31.21 -22.20
C CYS A 117 13.08 -32.12 -23.41
N HIS A 118 13.40 -33.40 -23.22
CA HIS A 118 13.37 -34.45 -24.25
C HIS A 118 12.57 -35.67 -23.74
N PRO A 119 12.10 -36.58 -24.61
CA PRO A 119 11.41 -37.80 -24.19
C PRO A 119 12.21 -38.57 -23.13
N GLY A 120 11.56 -38.88 -22.01
CA GLY A 120 12.18 -39.53 -20.84
C GLY A 120 12.63 -38.56 -19.73
N ASP A 121 12.67 -37.26 -19.98
CA ASP A 121 12.90 -36.28 -18.92
C ASP A 121 11.65 -36.15 -18.00
N PRO A 122 11.81 -35.93 -16.68
CA PRO A 122 10.68 -35.83 -15.74
C PRO A 122 9.65 -34.74 -16.08
N ASP A 123 10.08 -33.66 -16.73
CA ASP A 123 9.26 -32.53 -17.16
C ASP A 123 8.79 -32.64 -18.64
N TRP A 124 9.00 -33.77 -19.30
CA TRP A 124 8.57 -34.00 -20.69
C TRP A 124 7.05 -34.10 -20.83
N GLU A 125 6.41 -35.03 -20.11
CA GLU A 125 4.97 -35.31 -20.24
C GLU A 125 4.10 -34.12 -19.81
N THR A 126 4.60 -33.38 -18.84
CA THR A 126 3.85 -32.28 -18.26
C THR A 126 3.94 -31.01 -19.12
N SER A 127 5.01 -30.82 -19.92
CA SER A 127 5.27 -29.64 -20.77
C SER A 127 4.34 -29.60 -21.99
N ARG A 128 3.17 -28.94 -21.84
CA ARG A 128 2.27 -28.59 -22.96
C ARG A 128 2.65 -27.23 -23.53
N ASP A 129 2.25 -26.98 -24.77
CA ASP A 129 2.62 -25.90 -25.71
C ASP A 129 3.05 -24.52 -25.15
N TYR A 130 3.71 -23.74 -26.02
CA TYR A 130 4.36 -22.41 -25.94
C TYR A 130 3.88 -21.33 -24.93
N LEU A 131 2.80 -21.52 -24.18
CA LEU A 131 2.16 -20.56 -23.26
C LEU A 131 2.65 -20.65 -21.80
N ASP A 132 3.47 -21.64 -21.44
CA ASP A 132 3.77 -22.00 -20.03
C ASP A 132 5.09 -21.41 -19.47
N LYS A 133 5.52 -20.22 -19.89
CA LYS A 133 6.85 -19.63 -19.56
C LYS A 133 7.10 -19.35 -18.07
N ASN A 134 6.06 -19.40 -17.23
CA ASN A 134 6.13 -19.07 -15.80
C ASN A 134 5.72 -20.24 -14.88
N MET A 135 5.92 -21.48 -15.32
CA MET A 135 5.60 -22.69 -14.56
C MET A 135 6.85 -23.35 -13.99
N CYS A 136 6.74 -23.85 -12.76
CA CYS A 136 7.77 -24.67 -12.13
C CYS A 136 7.68 -26.12 -12.62
N ARG A 137 8.76 -26.89 -12.50
CA ARG A 137 8.78 -28.34 -12.76
C ARG A 137 7.77 -29.13 -11.91
N CYS A 138 7.34 -28.61 -10.76
CA CYS A 138 6.26 -29.22 -9.97
C CYS A 138 4.86 -29.07 -10.61
N GLY A 139 4.73 -28.33 -11.71
CA GLY A 139 3.45 -28.10 -12.38
C GLY A 139 2.65 -26.91 -11.83
N HIS A 140 3.24 -26.12 -10.93
CA HIS A 140 2.61 -24.94 -10.34
C HIS A 140 3.24 -23.65 -10.85
N LYS A 141 2.42 -22.58 -10.94
CA LYS A 141 2.87 -21.27 -11.43
C LYS A 141 3.92 -20.69 -10.49
N ARG A 142 4.90 -19.94 -11.02
CA ARG A 142 5.95 -19.24 -10.26
C ARG A 142 5.40 -18.44 -9.08
N LYS A 143 4.25 -17.79 -9.24
CA LYS A 143 3.58 -17.01 -8.18
C LYS A 143 3.17 -17.85 -6.95
N LEU A 144 3.08 -19.17 -7.08
CA LEU A 144 2.81 -20.10 -5.98
C LEU A 144 4.08 -20.50 -5.23
N HIS A 145 5.24 -19.93 -5.59
CA HIS A 145 6.50 -20.17 -4.91
C HIS A 145 6.93 -18.94 -4.10
N SER A 146 6.95 -19.07 -2.77
CA SER A 146 7.37 -18.06 -1.81
C SER A 146 8.61 -18.51 -1.03
N SER A 147 9.30 -17.59 -0.37
CA SER A 147 10.41 -17.97 0.53
C SER A 147 9.83 -18.69 1.76
N ALA A 148 10.44 -19.81 2.16
CA ALA A 148 10.01 -20.58 3.35
C ALA A 148 10.15 -19.82 4.69
N SER A 149 10.62 -18.57 4.66
CA SER A 149 10.98 -17.76 5.82
C SER A 149 10.12 -16.51 6.03
N THR A 150 9.06 -16.28 5.24
CA THR A 150 8.41 -14.97 5.22
C THR A 150 6.92 -15.04 5.53
N GLY A 151 6.60 -14.84 6.81
CA GLY A 151 5.22 -14.62 7.26
C GLY A 151 5.09 -13.79 8.54
N SER A 152 6.19 -13.37 9.17
CA SER A 152 6.17 -12.57 10.40
C SER A 152 7.32 -11.58 10.39
N GLY A 153 7.04 -10.29 10.53
CA GLY A 153 8.06 -9.25 10.66
C GLY A 153 8.65 -8.68 9.36
N VAL A 154 7.91 -8.75 8.23
CA VAL A 154 8.47 -8.40 6.91
C VAL A 154 8.59 -6.88 6.68
N VAL A 155 7.62 -6.07 7.13
CA VAL A 155 7.69 -4.60 6.98
C VAL A 155 8.56 -3.99 8.08
N GLY A 156 9.73 -3.48 7.72
CA GLY A 156 10.56 -2.69 8.62
C GLY A 156 9.89 -1.37 9.00
N TYR A 157 10.04 -0.96 10.26
CA TYR A 157 9.66 0.37 10.72
C TYR A 157 10.78 1.38 10.46
N PRO A 158 10.48 2.67 10.28
CA PRO A 158 11.50 3.69 10.17
C PRO A 158 12.41 3.68 11.40
N ARG A 159 13.72 3.82 11.20
CA ARG A 159 14.72 3.65 12.28
C ARG A 159 14.56 4.65 13.43
N TYR A 160 13.93 5.78 13.16
CA TYR A 160 13.67 6.83 14.15
C TYR A 160 12.39 6.58 14.97
N TRP A 161 11.66 5.50 14.71
CA TRP A 161 10.46 5.13 15.49
C TRP A 161 10.85 4.59 16.86
N THR A 162 10.37 5.26 17.89
CA THR A 162 10.69 4.90 19.29
C THR A 162 9.97 3.62 19.68
N SER A 163 8.71 3.45 19.28
CA SER A 163 7.86 2.31 19.63
C SER A 163 8.33 1.00 19.00
N ALA A 164 9.04 1.09 17.87
CA ALA A 164 9.64 -0.04 17.18
C ALA A 164 10.96 -0.56 17.83
N VAL A 165 11.62 0.27 18.66
CA VAL A 165 12.94 -0.03 19.26
C VAL A 165 12.83 -0.45 20.74
N SER A 166 11.64 -0.37 21.34
CA SER A 166 11.48 -0.66 22.77
C SER A 166 11.81 -2.12 23.12
N PRO A 167 12.63 -2.38 24.17
CA PRO A 167 13.00 -3.74 24.60
C PRO A 167 11.81 -4.63 25.02
N THR A 168 10.66 -4.02 25.30
CA THR A 168 9.43 -4.71 25.72
C THR A 168 8.60 -5.23 24.53
N THR A 169 8.88 -4.75 23.32
CA THR A 169 8.13 -5.04 22.09
C THR A 169 9.06 -5.73 21.09
N ARG A 170 9.29 -7.04 21.25
CA ARG A 170 10.03 -7.85 20.26
C ARG A 170 9.27 -7.87 18.93
N GLY A 171 9.57 -6.98 17.99
CA GLY A 171 9.35 -7.05 16.52
C GLY A 171 7.93 -7.29 15.97
N ASP A 172 7.01 -7.85 16.75
CA ASP A 172 5.72 -8.43 16.35
C ASP A 172 4.55 -7.84 17.18
N SER A 173 4.79 -7.03 18.21
CA SER A 173 3.73 -6.45 19.03
C SER A 173 3.14 -5.20 18.37
N GLU A 174 1.81 -5.18 18.23
CA GLU A 174 1.07 -4.01 17.76
C GLU A 174 1.25 -2.82 18.72
N PHE A 175 1.55 -1.65 18.15
CA PHE A 175 1.60 -0.36 18.84
C PHE A 175 0.87 0.74 18.05
N ASN A 176 0.37 1.73 18.76
CA ASN A 176 -0.34 2.92 18.29
C ASN A 176 -0.07 4.07 19.28
N ASP A 177 1.06 4.74 19.10
CA ASP A 177 1.55 5.76 20.03
C ASP A 177 1.61 7.13 19.37
N LEU A 178 1.15 8.16 20.11
CA LEU A 178 1.36 9.56 19.75
C LEU A 178 2.48 10.13 20.62
N LEU A 179 3.63 10.37 20.00
CA LEU A 179 4.84 10.81 20.71
C LEU A 179 5.09 12.29 20.45
N SER A 180 5.29 13.06 21.52
CA SER A 180 5.75 14.45 21.38
C SER A 180 7.07 14.49 20.61
N ILE A 181 7.17 15.44 19.69
CA ILE A 181 8.40 15.65 18.93
C ILE A 181 9.36 16.58 19.68
N ASP A 182 10.65 16.50 19.36
CA ASP A 182 11.66 17.39 19.92
C ASP A 182 11.58 18.82 19.34
N SER A 183 12.23 19.77 20.02
CA SER A 183 12.21 21.19 19.63
C SER A 183 12.81 21.45 18.25
N MET A 184 13.78 20.66 17.79
CA MET A 184 14.36 20.85 16.45
C MET A 184 13.37 20.43 15.38
N THR A 185 12.67 19.31 15.58
CA THR A 185 11.59 18.88 14.67
C THR A 185 10.42 19.87 14.67
N LEU A 186 10.09 20.47 15.82
CA LEU A 186 9.05 21.51 15.90
C LEU A 186 9.41 22.76 15.09
N LEU A 187 10.67 23.20 15.15
CA LEU A 187 11.18 24.31 14.32
C LEU A 187 11.16 23.97 12.82
N ARG A 188 11.40 22.70 12.45
CA ARG A 188 11.28 22.23 11.06
C ARG A 188 9.82 22.28 10.59
N LEU A 189 8.88 21.85 11.42
CA LEU A 189 7.45 21.96 11.11
C LEU A 189 7.00 23.42 10.95
N GLN A 190 7.48 24.34 11.79
CA GLN A 190 7.20 25.77 11.61
C GLN A 190 7.66 26.26 10.24
N LYS A 191 8.90 25.93 9.83
CA LYS A 191 9.40 26.28 8.50
C LYS A 191 8.55 25.68 7.37
N LEU A 192 8.08 24.44 7.53
CA LEU A 192 7.21 23.79 6.56
C LEU A 192 5.86 24.53 6.45
N VAL A 193 5.27 24.88 7.59
CA VAL A 193 4.03 25.67 7.66
C VAL A 193 4.22 27.01 6.96
N ASP A 194 5.29 27.74 7.26
CA ASP A 194 5.59 29.04 6.62
C ASP A 194 5.81 28.88 5.11
N SER A 195 6.48 27.82 4.68
CA SER A 195 6.79 27.57 3.26
C SER A 195 5.59 27.09 2.45
N THR A 196 4.58 26.55 3.12
CA THR A 196 3.32 26.08 2.50
C THR A 196 2.17 27.06 2.68
N TYR A 197 2.45 28.24 3.22
CA TYR A 197 1.48 29.34 3.31
C TYR A 197 1.12 29.88 1.92
N SER A 198 -0.15 30.22 1.73
CA SER A 198 -0.64 30.87 0.52
C SER A 198 -1.69 31.91 0.87
N ASP A 199 -1.55 33.15 0.40
CA ASP A 199 -2.53 34.23 0.59
C ASP A 199 -3.68 34.15 -0.44
N VAL A 200 -4.27 32.96 -0.58
CA VAL A 200 -5.35 32.69 -1.54
C VAL A 200 -6.62 32.33 -0.78
N THR A 201 -7.67 33.13 -0.97
CA THR A 201 -9.01 32.82 -0.47
C THR A 201 -9.72 31.85 -1.43
N THR A 202 -10.25 30.74 -0.90
CA THR A 202 -11.06 29.80 -1.69
C THR A 202 -12.57 29.96 -1.42
N ARG A 203 -13.39 29.35 -2.28
CA ARG A 203 -14.85 29.31 -2.12
C ARG A 203 -15.29 28.64 -0.81
N ASP A 204 -14.46 27.75 -0.28
CA ASP A 204 -14.80 26.93 0.89
C ASP A 204 -14.53 27.65 2.21
N ARG A 205 -13.64 28.65 2.22
CA ARG A 205 -13.14 29.29 3.44
C ARG A 205 -14.28 29.74 4.35
N PHE A 206 -15.17 30.61 3.86
CA PHE A 206 -16.26 31.12 4.68
C PHE A 206 -17.18 30.01 5.21
N LYS A 207 -17.44 28.98 4.42
CA LYS A 207 -18.29 27.86 4.81
C LYS A 207 -17.69 27.05 5.95
N HIS A 208 -16.37 26.90 6.00
CA HIS A 208 -15.72 25.98 6.95
C HIS A 208 -14.99 26.68 8.10
N SER A 209 -14.44 27.88 7.89
CA SER A 209 -13.79 28.68 8.94
C SER A 209 -14.65 29.82 9.48
N GLY A 210 -15.77 30.16 8.82
CA GLY A 210 -16.65 31.26 9.24
C GLY A 210 -16.12 32.65 8.92
N SER A 211 -15.02 32.77 8.17
CA SER A 211 -14.39 34.05 7.80
C SER A 211 -13.97 34.04 6.33
N TRP A 212 -13.96 35.19 5.66
CA TRP A 212 -13.33 35.33 4.34
C TRP A 212 -11.83 35.66 4.42
N MET A 213 -11.38 36.05 5.61
CA MET A 213 -10.00 36.48 5.83
C MET A 213 -9.07 35.28 5.90
N VAL A 214 -7.98 35.35 5.15
CA VAL A 214 -6.84 34.46 5.28
C VAL A 214 -6.01 34.90 6.50
N PRO A 215 -5.62 33.99 7.40
CA PRO A 215 -4.70 34.31 8.50
C PRO A 215 -3.37 34.85 7.95
N MET A 216 -2.76 35.84 8.61
CA MET A 216 -1.48 36.41 8.12
C MET A 216 -0.30 35.45 8.26
N ASN A 217 -0.36 34.55 9.23
CA ASN A 217 0.63 33.51 9.51
C ASN A 217 0.00 32.44 10.43
N PHE A 218 0.75 31.37 10.67
CA PHE A 218 0.41 30.31 11.60
C PHE A 218 1.60 30.06 12.54
N GLU A 219 1.32 29.82 13.82
CA GLU A 219 2.31 29.44 14.81
C GLU A 219 2.10 27.96 15.19
N VAL A 220 3.16 27.16 15.09
CA VAL A 220 3.16 25.76 15.51
C VAL A 220 3.40 25.70 17.02
N ILE A 221 2.30 25.52 17.76
CA ILE A 221 2.32 25.49 19.23
C ILE A 221 2.86 24.15 19.77
N SER A 222 2.47 23.05 19.14
CA SER A 222 2.94 21.69 19.49
C SER A 222 2.67 20.73 18.33
N ALA A 223 3.33 19.57 18.36
CA ALA A 223 3.07 18.50 17.42
C ALA A 223 3.42 17.13 18.04
N SER A 224 2.84 16.09 17.48
CA SER A 224 3.11 14.70 17.87
C SER A 224 3.30 13.85 16.62
N ARG A 225 4.24 12.91 16.69
CA ARG A 225 4.43 11.87 15.67
C ARG A 225 3.52 10.70 15.97
N ASN A 226 2.79 10.25 14.95
CA ASN A 226 1.97 9.03 15.02
C ASN A 226 2.82 7.81 14.65
N GLU A 227 3.06 6.93 15.61
CA GLU A 227 3.70 5.63 15.40
C GLU A 227 2.64 4.55 15.53
N ASN A 228 2.05 4.15 14.40
CA ASN A 228 1.01 3.13 14.36
C ASN A 228 1.43 1.98 13.45
N SER A 229 1.76 0.86 14.08
CA SER A 229 2.26 -0.36 13.42
C SER A 229 1.30 -0.95 12.38
N LYS A 230 -0.02 -0.85 12.60
CA LYS A 230 -1.03 -1.34 11.66
C LYS A 230 -1.13 -0.45 10.44
N LEU A 231 -1.27 0.85 10.65
CA LEU A 231 -1.35 1.82 9.56
C LEU A 231 -0.07 1.83 8.72
N TRP A 232 1.09 1.71 9.36
CA TRP A 232 2.37 1.59 8.65
C TRP A 232 2.45 0.35 7.77
N ARG A 233 1.91 -0.77 8.23
CA ARG A 233 1.86 -2.00 7.45
C ARG A 233 0.92 -1.86 6.25
N LYS A 234 -0.30 -1.33 6.46
CA LYS A 234 -1.25 -1.04 5.36
C LYS A 234 -0.59 -0.14 4.31
N TYR A 235 0.02 0.95 4.76
CA TYR A 235 0.79 1.88 3.92
C TYR A 235 1.89 1.18 3.12
N SER A 236 2.72 0.37 3.78
CA SER A 236 3.87 -0.29 3.15
C SER A 236 3.47 -1.35 2.14
N ILE A 237 2.36 -2.07 2.39
CA ILE A 237 1.79 -3.02 1.43
C ILE A 237 1.33 -2.29 0.18
N LYS A 238 0.54 -1.20 0.33
CA LYS A 238 0.06 -0.42 -0.81
C LYS A 238 1.23 0.23 -1.58
N LYS A 239 2.26 0.68 -0.87
CA LYS A 239 3.51 1.17 -1.49
C LYS A 239 4.15 0.09 -2.38
N ALA A 240 4.30 -1.13 -1.86
CA ALA A 240 4.88 -2.24 -2.60
C ALA A 240 4.04 -2.63 -3.84
N GLU A 241 2.71 -2.57 -3.74
CA GLU A 241 1.80 -2.80 -4.87
C GLU A 241 2.03 -1.78 -6.01
N LEU A 242 2.11 -0.48 -5.68
CA LEU A 242 2.36 0.56 -6.68
C LEU A 242 3.75 0.42 -7.32
N GLN A 243 4.76 0.06 -6.53
CA GLN A 243 6.11 -0.23 -7.05
C GLN A 243 6.10 -1.44 -8.01
N LEU A 244 5.29 -2.46 -7.70
CA LEU A 244 5.10 -3.61 -8.58
C LEU A 244 4.41 -3.23 -9.88
N GLU A 245 3.31 -2.47 -9.81
CA GLU A 245 2.62 -1.97 -11.00
C GLU A 245 3.59 -1.17 -11.87
N LYS A 246 4.34 -0.24 -11.27
CA LYS A 246 5.31 0.59 -11.98
C LYS A 246 6.36 -0.26 -12.68
N ARG A 247 6.95 -1.24 -12.01
CA ARG A 247 7.92 -2.16 -12.60
C ARG A 247 7.30 -2.99 -13.73
N LEU A 248 6.10 -3.54 -13.56
CA LEU A 248 5.41 -4.31 -14.59
C LEU A 248 5.09 -3.47 -15.83
N SER A 249 4.78 -2.19 -15.65
CA SER A 249 4.55 -1.26 -16.76
C SER A 249 5.80 -1.03 -17.62
N ILE A 250 6.98 -1.04 -17.00
CA ILE A 250 8.28 -0.94 -17.69
C ILE A 250 8.62 -2.26 -18.40
N GLU A 251 8.34 -3.39 -17.75
CA GLU A 251 8.60 -4.72 -18.32
C GLU A 251 7.66 -5.07 -19.48
N ASN A 252 6.44 -4.51 -19.52
CA ASN A 252 5.43 -4.77 -20.55
C ASN A 252 4.85 -3.48 -21.15
N PRO A 253 5.62 -2.73 -21.97
CA PRO A 253 5.19 -1.43 -22.49
C PRO A 253 3.89 -1.49 -23.29
N GLN A 254 3.64 -2.58 -24.03
CA GLN A 254 2.42 -2.72 -24.84
C GLN A 254 1.14 -2.82 -24.00
N GLU A 255 1.21 -3.38 -22.80
CA GLU A 255 0.08 -3.39 -21.87
C GLU A 255 -0.05 -2.04 -21.16
N ALA A 256 1.09 -1.40 -20.83
CA ALA A 256 1.10 -0.08 -20.22
C ALA A 256 0.48 1.00 -21.13
N GLU A 257 0.70 0.93 -22.45
CA GLU A 257 0.10 1.84 -23.45
C GLU A 257 -1.44 1.79 -23.50
N LYS A 258 -2.06 0.72 -22.97
CA LYS A 258 -3.53 0.63 -22.88
C LYS A 258 -4.11 1.38 -21.68
N LEU A 259 -3.27 1.76 -20.72
CA LEU A 259 -3.66 2.49 -19.53
C LEU A 259 -3.50 4.00 -19.76
N PRO A 260 -4.20 4.85 -18.98
CA PRO A 260 -3.96 6.30 -19.00
C PRO A 260 -2.49 6.63 -18.68
N PRO A 261 -1.98 7.80 -19.08
CA PRO A 261 -0.63 8.23 -18.74
C PRO A 261 -0.32 8.12 -17.24
N TYR A 262 0.92 7.75 -16.92
CA TYR A 262 1.43 7.77 -15.54
C TYR A 262 2.35 8.98 -15.37
N ASP A 263 1.74 10.13 -15.07
CA ASP A 263 2.47 11.36 -14.83
C ASP A 263 3.10 11.36 -13.44
N ILE A 264 4.29 11.97 -13.33
CA ILE A 264 5.04 12.10 -12.08
C ILE A 264 4.97 13.55 -11.62
N TYR A 265 4.47 13.77 -10.39
CA TYR A 265 4.30 15.11 -9.82
C TYR A 265 5.36 15.34 -8.74
N ASN A 266 6.52 15.86 -9.16
CA ASN A 266 7.65 16.14 -8.27
C ASN A 266 7.61 17.55 -7.68
N ASP A 267 6.64 18.38 -8.08
CA ASP A 267 6.55 19.78 -7.70
C ASP A 267 5.57 20.09 -6.57
N VAL A 268 5.04 19.06 -5.92
CA VAL A 268 4.21 19.16 -4.71
C VAL A 268 4.94 19.98 -3.64
N VAL A 269 4.38 21.15 -3.31
CA VAL A 269 5.03 22.20 -2.50
C VAL A 269 5.40 21.71 -1.11
N THR A 270 4.47 21.05 -0.41
CA THR A 270 4.72 20.48 0.93
C THR A 270 5.85 19.46 0.91
N THR A 271 5.85 18.59 -0.10
CA THR A 271 6.86 17.53 -0.25
C THR A 271 8.24 18.13 -0.44
N LYS A 272 8.39 19.05 -1.40
CA LYS A 272 9.66 19.76 -1.65
C LYS A 272 10.17 20.49 -0.42
N ALA A 273 9.27 21.19 0.29
CA ALA A 273 9.64 21.94 1.48
C ALA A 273 10.07 21.02 2.63
N TRP A 274 9.47 19.83 2.75
CA TRP A 274 9.82 18.87 3.79
C TRP A 274 11.13 18.13 3.49
N GLU A 275 11.34 17.66 2.26
CA GLU A 275 12.56 16.94 1.86
C GLU A 275 13.81 17.81 1.96
N ALA A 276 13.69 19.11 1.63
CA ALA A 276 14.76 20.09 1.84
C ALA A 276 15.19 20.22 3.32
N SER A 277 14.42 19.67 4.26
CA SER A 277 14.67 19.69 5.70
C SER A 277 15.11 18.34 6.31
N GLU A 278 15.66 17.43 5.47
CA GLU A 278 16.08 16.06 5.83
C GLU A 278 14.89 15.13 6.16
N GLY A 279 13.82 15.21 5.36
CA GLY A 279 12.69 14.28 5.44
C GLY A 279 13.05 12.84 5.05
N ASP A 280 12.10 11.91 5.26
CA ASP A 280 12.24 10.54 4.78
C ASP A 280 12.40 10.50 3.26
N GLU A 281 13.23 9.58 2.75
CA GLU A 281 13.33 9.34 1.32
C GLU A 281 11.98 8.84 0.79
N LEU A 282 11.39 9.63 -0.10
CA LEU A 282 10.16 9.32 -0.81
C LEU A 282 10.48 8.65 -2.15
N ASP A 283 9.62 7.74 -2.56
CA ASP A 283 9.65 7.12 -3.88
C ASP A 283 8.80 7.94 -4.83
N HIS A 284 9.44 8.94 -5.43
CA HIS A 284 8.81 9.79 -6.44
C HIS A 284 8.29 9.01 -7.66
N SER A 285 8.81 7.81 -7.94
CA SER A 285 8.39 7.02 -9.11
C SER A 285 6.96 6.50 -9.03
N ILE A 286 6.41 6.48 -7.81
CA ILE A 286 5.04 6.08 -7.48
C ILE A 286 4.21 7.23 -6.90
N ASN A 287 4.66 8.48 -7.09
CA ASN A 287 3.97 9.67 -6.60
C ASN A 287 3.78 9.65 -5.06
N GLU A 288 4.84 9.35 -4.31
CA GLU A 288 4.82 9.43 -2.84
C GLU A 288 5.08 10.87 -2.36
N TRP A 289 4.21 11.39 -1.49
CA TRP A 289 4.22 12.81 -1.09
C TRP A 289 3.97 13.02 0.40
N TYR A 290 4.24 14.25 0.85
CA TYR A 290 3.64 14.81 2.06
C TYR A 290 2.54 15.80 1.70
N LEU A 291 1.40 15.73 2.38
CA LEU A 291 0.27 16.65 2.21
C LEU A 291 -0.39 16.97 3.55
N TRP A 292 -1.04 18.13 3.64
CA TRP A 292 -1.78 18.57 4.83
C TRP A 292 -3.23 18.09 4.81
N HIS A 293 -3.77 17.73 5.98
CA HIS A 293 -5.19 17.46 6.18
C HIS A 293 -5.70 18.22 7.40
N GLY A 294 -6.59 19.20 7.20
CA GLY A 294 -7.21 19.95 8.28
C GLY A 294 -8.52 19.31 8.75
N THR A 295 -8.69 19.19 10.07
CA THR A 295 -9.89 18.58 10.67
C THR A 295 -10.04 19.00 12.14
N SER A 296 -11.00 18.44 12.88
CA SER A 296 -11.08 18.62 14.34
C SER A 296 -10.02 17.80 15.06
N GLY A 297 -9.61 18.22 16.27
CA GLY A 297 -8.65 17.48 17.07
C GLY A 297 -9.15 16.07 17.41
N SER A 298 -10.45 15.93 17.66
CA SER A 298 -11.12 14.64 17.84
C SER A 298 -11.03 13.72 16.61
N ALA A 299 -11.25 14.25 15.40
CA ALA A 299 -11.15 13.48 14.16
C ALA A 299 -9.70 13.12 13.83
N ALA A 300 -8.76 14.05 14.02
CA ALA A 300 -7.32 13.81 13.85
C ALA A 300 -6.83 12.63 14.72
N ARG A 301 -7.21 12.59 16.01
CA ARG A 301 -6.90 11.46 16.89
C ARG A 301 -7.52 10.14 16.41
N ASN A 302 -8.73 10.19 15.85
CA ASN A 302 -9.39 9.00 15.31
C ASN A 302 -8.64 8.46 14.10
N ILE A 303 -8.24 9.34 13.17
CA ILE A 303 -7.46 9.01 11.96
C ILE A 303 -6.11 8.39 12.36
N CYS A 304 -5.39 8.99 13.31
CA CYS A 304 -4.11 8.44 13.78
C CYS A 304 -4.24 7.01 14.35
N SER A 305 -5.41 6.67 14.92
CA SER A 305 -5.65 5.35 15.50
C SER A 305 -6.24 4.31 14.53
N HIS A 306 -7.11 4.74 13.61
CA HIS A 306 -7.98 3.84 12.83
C HIS A 306 -8.00 4.14 11.32
N ASP A 307 -7.02 4.90 10.82
CA ASP A 307 -6.95 5.34 9.43
C ASP A 307 -8.06 6.34 9.01
N PHE A 308 -7.95 6.84 7.79
CA PHE A 308 -9.01 7.59 7.13
C PHE A 308 -10.20 6.67 6.84
N LYS A 309 -11.35 6.97 7.46
CA LYS A 309 -12.58 6.21 7.22
C LYS A 309 -13.29 6.72 5.97
N MET A 310 -13.10 6.03 4.84
CA MET A 310 -13.71 6.38 3.56
C MET A 310 -15.25 6.47 3.62
N ARG A 311 -15.91 5.71 4.49
CA ARG A 311 -17.38 5.83 4.71
C ARG A 311 -17.83 7.17 5.30
N LEU A 312 -16.94 7.90 5.97
CA LEU A 312 -17.18 9.24 6.51
C LEU A 312 -16.75 10.33 5.51
N ALA A 313 -16.10 9.96 4.41
CA ALA A 313 -15.71 10.90 3.38
C ALA A 313 -16.96 11.52 2.73
N GLY A 314 -17.04 12.85 2.75
CA GLY A 314 -18.18 13.61 2.22
C GLY A 314 -19.37 13.76 3.18
N SER A 315 -19.32 13.26 4.43
CA SER A 315 -20.41 13.45 5.40
C SER A 315 -20.41 14.85 6.03
N ALA A 316 -19.31 15.60 5.92
CA ALA A 316 -19.15 16.92 6.56
C ALA A 316 -18.91 18.08 5.58
N THR A 317 -18.33 17.86 4.40
CA THR A 317 -17.83 18.94 3.53
C THR A 317 -17.93 18.59 2.03
N GLY A 318 -17.86 19.62 1.17
CA GLY A 318 -18.16 19.54 -0.27
C GLY A 318 -17.29 18.53 -1.02
N THR A 319 -17.93 17.67 -1.81
CA THR A 319 -17.30 16.60 -2.58
C THR A 319 -17.03 17.05 -4.02
N LEU A 320 -16.29 18.15 -4.22
CA LEU A 320 -16.04 18.68 -5.57
C LEU A 320 -15.44 17.60 -6.48
N TYR A 321 -14.51 16.79 -5.95
CA TYR A 321 -13.85 15.72 -6.68
C TYR A 321 -14.34 14.32 -6.28
N GLY A 322 -15.54 14.22 -5.68
CA GLY A 322 -16.09 12.95 -5.23
C GLY A 322 -15.82 12.65 -3.75
N ARG A 323 -16.10 11.40 -3.36
CA ARG A 323 -16.01 10.95 -1.97
C ARG A 323 -14.61 10.41 -1.69
N GLY A 324 -13.86 11.10 -0.83
CA GLY A 324 -12.57 10.62 -0.36
C GLY A 324 -11.99 11.49 0.75
N ALA A 325 -10.78 11.15 1.18
CA ALA A 325 -9.99 12.02 2.04
C ALA A 325 -9.43 13.18 1.21
N TYR A 326 -9.64 14.42 1.67
CA TYR A 326 -9.14 15.62 1.02
C TYR A 326 -7.88 16.08 1.71
N LEU A 327 -6.79 16.21 0.96
CA LEU A 327 -5.53 16.74 1.43
C LEU A 327 -5.11 17.93 0.55
N ALA A 328 -4.17 18.73 1.05
CA ALA A 328 -3.75 19.95 0.38
C ALA A 328 -2.25 20.19 0.51
N GLU A 329 -1.68 20.84 -0.50
CA GLU A 329 -0.30 21.30 -0.44
C GLU A 329 -0.11 22.53 0.45
N SER A 330 -1.11 23.42 0.47
CA SER A 330 -1.02 24.62 1.30
C SER A 330 -1.61 24.38 2.69
N ILE A 331 -0.88 24.83 3.71
CA ILE A 331 -1.40 24.85 5.08
C ILE A 331 -2.65 25.73 5.16
N THR A 332 -2.70 26.80 4.37
CA THR A 332 -3.84 27.71 4.29
C THR A 332 -5.09 27.04 3.69
N LYS A 333 -4.97 26.04 2.81
CA LYS A 333 -6.16 25.28 2.37
C LYS A 333 -6.59 24.29 3.44
N ALA A 334 -5.65 23.66 4.14
CA ALA A 334 -5.97 22.77 5.26
C ALA A 334 -6.63 23.54 6.43
N ASP A 335 -6.20 24.77 6.75
CA ASP A 335 -6.75 25.58 7.84
C ASP A 335 -8.26 25.77 7.72
N GLU A 336 -8.76 25.92 6.48
CA GLU A 336 -10.19 26.12 6.24
C GLU A 336 -11.05 25.01 6.85
N TYR A 337 -10.52 23.78 6.90
CA TYR A 337 -11.20 22.59 7.42
C TYR A 337 -10.86 22.29 8.88
N ALA A 338 -9.78 22.87 9.40
CA ALA A 338 -9.39 22.72 10.80
C ALA A 338 -10.43 23.38 11.72
N LYS A 339 -10.64 22.78 12.89
CA LYS A 339 -11.55 23.32 13.90
C LYS A 339 -10.78 23.85 15.09
N LEU A 340 -11.11 25.07 15.51
CA LEU A 340 -10.54 25.68 16.69
C LEU A 340 -11.08 24.97 17.93
N GLU A 341 -10.20 24.21 18.59
CA GLU A 341 -10.48 23.47 19.82
C GLU A 341 -9.39 23.82 20.83
N ASP A 342 -9.80 24.16 22.05
CA ASP A 342 -8.88 24.51 23.15
C ASP A 342 -7.83 25.59 22.76
N GLY A 343 -8.24 26.56 21.93
CA GLY A 343 -7.39 27.66 21.49
C GLY A 343 -6.39 27.33 20.37
N SER A 344 -6.47 26.13 19.77
CA SER A 344 -5.57 25.70 18.70
C SER A 344 -6.32 25.07 17.51
N LEU A 345 -5.73 25.20 16.32
CA LEU A 345 -6.19 24.47 15.12
C LEU A 345 -5.40 23.17 15.01
N THR A 346 -6.07 22.08 14.66
CA THR A 346 -5.41 20.79 14.43
C THR A 346 -5.34 20.46 12.94
N VAL A 347 -4.14 20.09 12.48
CA VAL A 347 -3.89 19.58 11.14
C VAL A 347 -3.03 18.31 11.22
N LEU A 348 -3.11 17.45 10.21
CA LEU A 348 -2.24 16.30 10.02
C LEU A 348 -1.28 16.57 8.87
N LEU A 349 0.00 16.26 9.04
CA LEU A 349 0.93 16.08 7.93
C LEU A 349 0.95 14.59 7.58
N CYS A 350 0.41 14.24 6.42
CA CYS A 350 0.23 12.87 5.98
C CYS A 350 1.28 12.50 4.94
N ARG A 351 1.87 11.30 5.07
CA ARG A 351 2.61 10.66 3.99
C ARG A 351 1.61 9.92 3.10
N VAL A 352 1.59 10.22 1.80
CA VAL A 352 0.52 9.83 0.87
C VAL A 352 1.10 9.12 -0.33
N LEU A 353 0.40 8.09 -0.82
CA LEU A 353 0.72 7.39 -2.06
C LEU A 353 -0.24 7.86 -3.15
N GLY A 354 0.29 8.45 -4.22
CA GLY A 354 -0.49 9.00 -5.32
C GLY A 354 -0.75 8.05 -6.48
N GLY A 355 0.14 7.09 -6.73
CA GLY A 355 -0.04 6.12 -7.82
C GLY A 355 -0.25 6.80 -9.17
N ARG A 356 -1.16 6.25 -9.99
CA ARG A 356 -1.66 6.87 -11.22
C ARG A 356 -2.77 7.87 -10.91
N VAL A 357 -2.43 9.15 -11.00
CA VAL A 357 -3.31 10.26 -10.62
C VAL A 357 -4.29 10.62 -11.73
N ARG A 358 -5.59 10.74 -11.39
CA ARG A 358 -6.59 11.39 -12.25
C ARG A 358 -6.56 12.90 -12.06
N LEU A 359 -5.72 13.60 -12.84
CA LEU A 359 -5.66 15.06 -12.77
C LEU A 359 -6.97 15.69 -13.26
N CYS A 360 -7.54 16.60 -12.47
CA CYS A 360 -8.74 17.37 -12.82
C CYS A 360 -8.53 18.86 -12.53
N GLY A 361 -8.45 19.67 -13.59
CA GLY A 361 -8.36 21.14 -13.50
C GLY A 361 -9.67 21.84 -13.85
N GLU A 362 -10.76 21.09 -13.96
CA GLU A 362 -12.06 21.63 -14.37
C GLU A 362 -12.69 22.44 -13.24
N ARG A 363 -13.39 23.53 -13.59
CA ARG A 363 -14.04 24.40 -12.62
C ARG A 363 -15.27 23.75 -11.96
N GLU A 364 -15.95 22.88 -12.71
CA GLU A 364 -17.19 22.19 -12.32
C GLU A 364 -17.13 20.73 -12.79
N PRO A 365 -16.29 19.90 -12.15
CA PRO A 365 -16.12 18.49 -12.54
C PRO A 365 -17.33 17.63 -12.18
N ASP A 366 -17.46 16.46 -12.82
CA ASP A 366 -18.40 15.41 -12.38
C ASP A 366 -17.75 14.56 -11.26
N PRO A 367 -18.17 14.73 -9.99
CA PRO A 367 -17.59 13.98 -8.88
C PRO A 367 -17.86 12.48 -8.94
N ASN A 368 -18.94 12.04 -9.60
CA ASN A 368 -19.26 10.62 -9.72
C ASN A 368 -18.37 9.95 -10.77
N GLU A 369 -18.09 10.65 -11.87
CA GLU A 369 -17.13 10.18 -12.87
C GLU A 369 -15.73 10.02 -12.26
N LEU A 370 -15.23 11.05 -11.56
CA LEU A 370 -13.93 10.99 -10.89
C LEU A 370 -13.86 9.85 -9.86
N THR A 371 -14.95 9.63 -9.11
CA THR A 371 -15.01 8.51 -8.16
C THR A 371 -14.95 7.17 -8.90
N ARG A 372 -15.70 6.99 -10.00
CA ARG A 372 -15.65 5.75 -10.79
C ARG A 372 -14.27 5.51 -11.41
N ASP A 373 -13.63 6.56 -11.93
CA ASP A 373 -12.30 6.50 -12.54
C ASP A 373 -11.24 5.93 -11.59
N CYS A 374 -11.34 6.21 -10.28
CA CYS A 374 -10.43 5.70 -9.25
C CYS A 374 -10.88 4.37 -8.62
N VAL A 375 -12.18 4.13 -8.47
CA VAL A 375 -12.69 2.92 -7.77
C VAL A 375 -12.84 1.73 -8.72
N GLU A 376 -13.22 1.98 -9.97
CA GLU A 376 -13.50 0.96 -11.00
C GLU A 376 -12.60 1.10 -12.23
N GLY A 377 -11.98 2.27 -12.41
CA GLY A 377 -11.14 2.59 -13.54
C GLY A 377 -9.66 2.25 -13.34
N ALA A 378 -8.83 2.92 -14.12
CA ALA A 378 -7.40 2.65 -14.20
C ALA A 378 -6.55 3.57 -13.31
N TYR A 379 -7.17 4.51 -12.59
CA TYR A 379 -6.49 5.45 -11.70
C TYR A 379 -6.48 4.90 -10.27
N ASP A 380 -5.47 5.27 -9.50
CA ASP A 380 -5.33 4.80 -8.12
C ASP A 380 -6.19 5.61 -7.13
N CYS A 381 -6.62 4.95 -6.06
CA CYS A 381 -7.37 5.51 -4.94
C CYS A 381 -6.65 5.37 -3.60
#